data_AF-A0A4Z2FG71-F1
#
_entry.id   AF-A0A4Z2FG71-F1
#
_cell.length_a   1.000
_cell.length_b   1.000
_cell.length_c   1.000
_cell.angle_alpha   90.00
_cell.angle_beta   90.00
_cell.angle_gamma   90.00
#
_symmetry.space_group_name_H-M   'P 1'
#
loop_
_entity.id
_entity.type
_entity.pdbx_description
1 polymer ?
#
loop_
_entity_poly.entity_id
_entity_poly.type
_entity_poly.pdbx_seq_one_letter_code
_entity_poly.pdbx_strand_id
1 'polypeptide(L)'
;MTASSFQSLATLFREKCQDNTEGDRCERCAPGFYGVVRGSHDDCKPCACPLANPDNNPTCVTEGHDDYRCTSCPEGYEGKYCERCATGYHGNPRMPGGHCEECKCSPWGALPGPCDPVTGQCRCRLGATGTPCDQCMDRHVEISGVR
;
A
#
# COMPACT_ATOMS: atom_id res chain seq x y z
N MET A 1 4.10 -5.48 -61.96
CA MET A 1 3.49 -4.17 -61.62
C MET A 1 3.32 -4.15 -60.12
N THR A 2 4.09 -3.29 -59.46
CA THR A 2 4.24 -3.21 -58.01
C THR A 2 2.97 -2.65 -57.38
N ALA A 3 2.32 -3.44 -56.53
CA ALA A 3 1.18 -3.01 -55.73
C ALA A 3 1.67 -2.04 -54.65
N SER A 4 1.78 -0.76 -55.00
CA SER A 4 1.85 0.34 -54.04
C SER A 4 0.44 0.73 -53.62
N SER A 5 0.28 1.09 -52.34
CA SER A 5 -0.90 1.69 -51.70
C SER A 5 -1.87 0.74 -50.98
N PHE A 6 -1.41 0.05 -49.93
CA PHE A 6 -2.29 -0.39 -48.82
C PHE A 6 -1.58 -0.30 -47.45
N GLN A 7 -0.72 0.70 -47.26
CA GLN A 7 -0.18 0.99 -45.93
C GLN A 7 -1.15 1.90 -45.15
N SER A 8 -1.61 1.43 -43.99
CA SER A 8 -2.04 2.22 -42.82
C SER A 8 -3.40 2.95 -42.84
N LEU A 9 -4.51 2.23 -43.00
CA LEU A 9 -5.82 2.71 -42.50
C LEU A 9 -6.32 1.97 -41.25
N ALA A 10 -5.61 0.94 -40.78
CA ALA A 10 -5.97 0.18 -39.57
C ALA A 10 -5.44 0.81 -38.26
N THR A 11 -5.05 2.10 -38.28
CA THR A 11 -4.44 2.79 -37.13
C THR A 11 -5.19 4.05 -36.70
N LEU A 12 -6.40 4.30 -37.24
CA LEU A 12 -7.03 5.64 -37.19
C LEU A 12 -8.41 5.73 -36.51
N PHE A 13 -8.80 4.74 -35.72
CA PHE A 13 -9.83 4.90 -34.69
C PHE A 13 -9.43 4.09 -33.45
N ARG A 14 -8.39 4.55 -32.74
CA ARG A 14 -8.30 4.22 -31.31
C ARG A 14 -9.38 5.08 -30.66
N GLU A 15 -10.59 4.54 -30.49
CA GLU A 15 -11.59 5.22 -29.67
C GLU A 15 -10.94 5.54 -28.33
N LYS A 16 -10.89 6.85 -28.03
CA LYS A 16 -10.23 7.31 -26.83
C LYS A 16 -11.21 7.06 -25.69
N CYS A 17 -11.01 5.96 -24.96
CA CYS A 17 -11.87 5.61 -23.84
C CYS A 17 -12.00 6.78 -22.86
N GLN A 18 -13.22 7.00 -22.39
CA GLN A 18 -13.60 8.02 -21.41
C GLN A 18 -13.94 7.33 -20.08
N ASP A 19 -14.32 8.10 -19.06
CA ASP A 19 -14.89 7.55 -17.81
C ASP A 19 -14.01 6.50 -17.11
N ASN A 20 -12.69 6.68 -17.21
CA ASN A 20 -11.68 5.79 -16.64
C ASN A 20 -11.79 4.34 -17.11
N THR A 21 -12.25 4.14 -18.34
CA THR A 21 -12.29 2.85 -19.01
C THR A 21 -11.07 2.64 -19.90
N GLU A 22 -10.77 1.38 -20.20
CA GLU A 22 -9.76 0.95 -21.16
C GLU A 22 -10.21 -0.30 -21.91
N GLY A 23 -9.41 -0.73 -22.89
CA GLY A 23 -9.70 -1.86 -23.75
C GLY A 23 -10.01 -1.42 -25.18
N ASP A 24 -10.18 -2.38 -26.08
CA ASP A 24 -10.48 -2.09 -27.49
C ASP A 24 -11.89 -1.54 -27.68
N ARG A 25 -12.78 -1.81 -26.72
CA ARG A 25 -14.18 -1.35 -26.68
C ARG A 25 -14.51 -0.64 -25.37
N CYS A 26 -13.49 -0.20 -24.64
CA CYS A 26 -13.66 0.48 -23.35
C CYS A 26 -14.46 -0.37 -22.34
N GLU A 27 -14.30 -1.69 -22.40
CA GLU A 27 -15.14 -2.68 -21.72
C GLU A 27 -14.73 -2.98 -20.26
N ARG A 28 -13.62 -2.39 -19.80
CA ARG A 28 -13.10 -2.59 -18.45
C ARG A 28 -12.55 -1.29 -17.87
N CYS A 29 -12.40 -1.24 -16.56
CA CYS A 29 -11.78 -0.09 -15.90
C CYS A 29 -10.26 -0.04 -16.16
N ALA A 30 -9.75 1.17 -16.36
CA ALA A 30 -8.32 1.44 -16.50
C ALA A 30 -7.56 1.15 -15.18
N PRO A 31 -6.25 0.91 -15.22
CA PRO A 31 -5.42 0.73 -14.02
C PRO A 31 -5.65 1.83 -13.00
N GLY A 32 -5.85 1.43 -11.74
CA GLY A 32 -6.17 2.34 -10.64
C GLY A 32 -7.67 2.59 -10.44
N PHE A 33 -8.52 1.98 -11.27
CA PHE A 33 -9.97 2.03 -11.15
C PHE A 33 -10.57 0.63 -11.04
N TYR A 34 -11.72 0.53 -10.36
CA TYR A 34 -12.46 -0.70 -10.19
C TYR A 34 -13.96 -0.50 -10.38
N GLY A 35 -14.65 -1.59 -10.73
CA GLY A 35 -16.09 -1.63 -10.94
C GLY A 35 -16.49 -2.42 -12.18
N VAL A 36 -17.72 -2.20 -12.66
CA VAL A 36 -18.30 -2.91 -13.82
C VAL A 36 -18.84 -1.89 -14.80
N VAL A 37 -18.31 -1.91 -16.02
CA VAL A 37 -18.72 -1.04 -17.12
C VAL A 37 -20.12 -1.42 -17.61
N ARG A 38 -21.08 -0.52 -17.40
CA ARG A 38 -22.48 -0.54 -17.86
C ARG A 38 -22.79 0.65 -18.78
N GLY A 39 -21.82 1.53 -19.03
CA GLY A 39 -21.95 2.73 -19.86
C GLY A 39 -22.31 3.99 -19.08
N SER A 40 -22.07 4.00 -17.77
CA SER A 40 -22.20 5.16 -16.88
C SER A 40 -20.82 5.71 -16.52
N HIS A 41 -20.73 7.03 -16.34
CA HIS A 41 -19.53 7.71 -15.87
C HIS A 41 -19.03 7.19 -14.50
N ASP A 42 -19.94 6.70 -13.66
CA ASP A 42 -19.62 6.27 -12.30
C ASP A 42 -19.34 4.75 -12.16
N ASP A 43 -19.24 4.05 -13.29
CA ASP A 43 -18.98 2.61 -13.32
C ASP A 43 -17.57 2.25 -12.85
N CYS A 44 -16.59 3.14 -13.11
CA CYS A 44 -15.19 2.94 -12.76
C CYS A 44 -14.75 3.96 -11.69
N LYS A 45 -14.60 3.47 -10.46
CA LYS A 45 -14.24 4.27 -9.28
C LYS A 45 -12.75 4.15 -8.99
N PRO A 46 -12.09 5.22 -8.51
CA PRO A 46 -10.69 5.14 -8.12
C PRO A 46 -10.53 4.18 -6.93
N CYS A 47 -9.44 3.42 -6.95
CA CYS A 47 -9.09 2.54 -5.85
C CYS A 47 -8.64 3.33 -4.61
N ALA A 48 -9.05 2.87 -3.43
CA ALA A 48 -8.55 3.36 -2.15
C ALA A 48 -7.46 2.40 -1.63
N CYS A 49 -6.20 2.86 -1.70
CA CYS A 49 -5.00 2.09 -1.34
C CYS A 49 -4.06 2.93 -0.45
N PRO A 50 -4.27 3.02 0.88
CA PRO A 50 -5.42 2.57 1.67
C PRO A 50 -6.55 3.59 1.79
N LEU A 51 -6.27 4.84 1.45
CA LEU A 51 -7.25 5.92 1.35
C LEU A 51 -7.34 6.35 -0.11
N ALA A 52 -8.50 6.90 -0.49
CA ALA A 52 -8.68 7.56 -1.78
C ALA A 52 -7.99 8.93 -1.74
N ASN A 53 -6.65 8.94 -1.79
CA ASN A 53 -5.85 10.16 -1.89
C ASN A 53 -5.16 10.20 -3.27
N PRO A 54 -5.25 11.30 -4.03
CA PRO A 54 -4.45 11.49 -5.25
C PRO A 54 -2.92 11.33 -5.07
N ASP A 55 -2.38 11.51 -3.86
CA ASP A 55 -0.93 11.40 -3.61
C ASP A 55 -0.41 9.96 -3.50
N ASN A 56 -1.29 8.98 -3.31
CA ASN A 56 -0.90 7.56 -3.34
C ASN A 56 -0.98 7.09 -4.78
N ASN A 57 0.09 6.48 -5.30
CA ASN A 57 0.15 5.87 -6.64
C ASN A 57 -0.66 4.55 -6.64
N PRO A 58 -2.00 4.58 -6.82
CA PRO A 58 -2.85 3.49 -6.42
C PRO A 58 -3.05 2.63 -7.65
N THR A 59 -2.01 1.90 -8.06
CA THR A 59 -2.25 0.83 -9.02
C THR A 59 -2.98 -0.28 -8.28
N CYS A 60 -4.11 -0.68 -8.84
CA CYS A 60 -4.93 -1.78 -8.37
C CYS A 60 -5.42 -2.57 -9.57
N VAL A 61 -5.85 -3.80 -9.31
CA VAL A 61 -6.54 -4.63 -10.29
C VAL A 61 -7.88 -5.06 -9.72
N THR A 62 -8.91 -5.08 -10.56
CA THR A 62 -10.24 -5.55 -10.21
C THR A 62 -10.22 -7.02 -9.87
N GLU A 63 -10.84 -7.40 -8.75
CA GLU A 63 -11.10 -8.78 -8.36
C GLU A 63 -12.62 -8.94 -8.20
N GLY A 64 -13.30 -9.61 -9.14
CA GLY A 64 -14.75 -9.76 -9.09
C GLY A 64 -15.51 -8.52 -9.57
N HIS A 65 -16.71 -8.28 -9.00
CA HIS A 65 -17.65 -7.27 -9.51
C HIS A 65 -17.58 -5.90 -8.80
N ASP A 66 -17.15 -5.84 -7.54
CA ASP A 66 -17.11 -4.58 -6.77
C ASP A 66 -15.95 -4.60 -5.77
N ASP A 67 -14.87 -5.26 -6.16
CA ASP A 67 -13.73 -5.53 -5.31
C ASP A 67 -12.44 -5.45 -6.15
N TYR A 68 -11.32 -5.18 -5.50
CA TYR A 68 -10.03 -4.94 -6.11
C TYR A 68 -8.91 -5.23 -5.12
N ARG A 69 -7.70 -5.50 -5.63
CA ARG A 69 -6.49 -5.56 -4.81
C ARG A 69 -5.51 -4.47 -5.24
N CYS A 70 -4.88 -3.83 -4.28
CA CYS A 70 -3.78 -2.91 -4.55
C CYS A 70 -2.54 -3.72 -4.98
N THR A 71 -1.80 -3.18 -5.95
CA THR A 71 -0.62 -3.85 -6.52
C THR A 71 0.70 -3.15 -6.17
N SER A 72 0.64 -1.98 -5.54
CA SER A 72 1.83 -1.21 -5.17
C SER A 72 1.62 -0.55 -3.80
N CYS A 73 1.66 -1.34 -2.74
CA CYS A 73 1.64 -0.79 -1.38
C CYS A 73 2.93 -0.02 -1.09
N PRO A 74 2.86 1.13 -0.39
CA PRO A 74 4.04 1.84 0.07
C PRO A 74 4.90 0.97 1.01
N GLU A 75 6.16 1.36 1.18
CA GLU A 75 7.06 0.69 2.13
C GLU A 75 6.47 0.72 3.55
N GLY A 76 6.46 -0.45 4.20
CA GLY A 76 5.89 -0.62 5.53
C GLY A 76 4.38 -0.83 5.58
N TYR A 77 3.69 -0.93 4.43
CA TYR A 77 2.26 -1.17 4.33
C TYR A 77 2.01 -2.56 3.73
N GLU A 78 0.94 -3.22 4.17
CA GLU A 78 0.52 -4.52 3.65
C GLU A 78 -1.01 -4.66 3.69
N GLY A 79 -1.51 -5.81 3.21
CA GLY A 79 -2.93 -6.10 3.10
C GLY A 79 -3.45 -5.91 1.68
N LYS A 80 -4.69 -6.35 1.44
CA LYS A 80 -5.33 -6.31 0.12
C LYS A 80 -5.49 -4.86 -0.37
N TYR A 81 -5.71 -3.94 0.56
CA TYR A 81 -5.91 -2.52 0.33
C TYR A 81 -4.77 -1.67 0.89
N CYS A 82 -3.63 -2.26 1.23
CA CYS A 82 -2.55 -1.61 1.97
C CYS A 82 -3.02 -1.04 3.33
N GLU A 83 -4.05 -1.66 3.92
CA GLU A 83 -4.82 -1.10 5.03
C GLU A 83 -4.21 -1.31 6.42
N ARG A 84 -3.07 -1.98 6.49
CA ARG A 84 -2.36 -2.26 7.75
C ARG A 84 -0.85 -2.08 7.57
N CYS A 85 -0.15 -1.90 8.67
CA CYS A 85 1.30 -1.85 8.65
C CYS A 85 1.89 -3.26 8.55
N ALA A 86 2.97 -3.37 7.77
CA ALA A 86 3.72 -4.60 7.60
C ALA A 86 4.37 -5.03 8.91
N THR A 87 4.76 -6.31 9.00
CA THR A 87 5.52 -6.80 10.15
C THR A 87 6.80 -5.97 10.33
N GLY A 88 7.02 -5.44 11.54
CA GLY A 88 8.15 -4.53 11.81
C GLY A 88 7.80 -3.04 11.63
N TYR A 89 6.55 -2.72 11.34
CA TYR A 89 6.02 -1.35 11.31
C TYR A 89 4.81 -1.22 12.23
N HIS A 90 4.50 0.01 12.64
CA HIS A 90 3.33 0.33 13.44
C HIS A 90 2.61 1.60 12.97
N GLY A 91 1.35 1.74 13.34
CA GLY A 91 0.54 2.93 13.05
C GLY A 91 -0.86 2.60 12.55
N ASN A 92 -1.51 3.58 11.92
CA ASN A 92 -2.85 3.40 11.36
C ASN A 92 -3.00 4.15 10.03
N PRO A 93 -2.73 3.47 8.91
CA PRO A 93 -2.77 4.09 7.59
C PRO A 93 -4.20 4.35 7.06
N ARG A 94 -5.23 3.88 7.77
CA ARG A 94 -6.64 4.14 7.42
C ARG A 94 -7.17 5.46 7.97
N MET A 95 -6.40 6.15 8.80
CA MET A 95 -6.77 7.48 9.30
C MET A 95 -6.19 8.56 8.39
N PRO A 96 -6.92 9.65 8.11
CA PRO A 96 -6.35 10.82 7.44
C PRO A 96 -5.08 11.31 8.17
N GLY A 97 -3.96 11.38 7.45
CA GLY A 97 -2.65 11.74 8.00
C GLY A 97 -1.94 10.62 8.78
N GLY A 98 -2.59 9.47 8.97
CA GLY A 98 -1.97 8.28 9.54
C GLY A 98 -1.03 7.61 8.54
N HIS A 99 0.03 7.01 9.06
CA HIS A 99 1.02 6.30 8.26
C HIS A 99 1.63 5.14 9.05
N CYS A 100 2.42 4.32 8.37
CA CYS A 100 3.21 3.26 8.99
C CYS A 100 4.63 3.74 9.23
N GLU A 101 5.11 3.53 10.45
CA GLU A 101 6.47 3.86 10.89
C GLU A 101 7.22 2.59 11.28
N GLU A 102 8.51 2.52 10.95
CA GLU A 102 9.36 1.38 11.31
C GLU A 102 9.54 1.26 12.83
N CYS A 103 9.41 0.05 13.37
CA CYS A 103 9.69 -0.25 14.77
C CYS A 103 11.16 0.03 15.12
N LYS A 104 11.42 0.91 16.08
CA LYS A 104 12.78 1.26 16.52
C LYS A 104 13.21 0.52 17.79
N CYS A 105 12.99 -0.79 17.87
CA CYS A 105 13.31 -1.57 19.05
C CYS A 105 14.82 -1.60 19.35
N SER A 106 15.20 -1.30 20.58
CA SER A 106 16.57 -1.30 21.07
C SER A 106 17.18 -2.70 21.01
N PRO A 107 18.37 -2.89 20.40
CA PRO A 107 18.99 -4.20 20.27
C PRO A 107 19.43 -4.79 21.63
N TRP A 108 19.69 -3.95 22.63
CA TRP A 108 20.11 -4.38 23.96
C TRP A 108 18.94 -4.49 24.94
N GLY A 109 17.93 -3.63 24.81
CA GLY A 109 16.82 -3.56 25.77
C GLY A 109 15.55 -4.27 25.33
N ALA A 110 15.39 -4.60 24.04
CA ALA A 110 14.25 -5.37 23.54
C ALA A 110 14.56 -6.88 23.42
N LEU A 111 13.51 -7.68 23.54
CA LEU A 111 13.49 -9.07 23.13
C LEU A 111 13.32 -9.16 21.60
N PRO A 112 13.83 -10.20 20.94
CA PRO A 112 13.62 -10.40 19.51
C PRO A 112 12.13 -10.49 19.14
N GLY A 113 11.76 -9.87 18.02
CA GLY A 113 10.41 -9.93 17.47
C GLY A 113 9.91 -8.55 17.02
N PRO A 114 8.76 -8.50 16.34
CA PRO A 114 8.16 -7.24 15.93
C PRO A 114 7.61 -6.48 17.14
N CYS A 115 7.51 -5.16 17.01
CA CYS A 115 6.78 -4.34 17.96
C CYS A 115 5.25 -4.50 17.79
N ASP A 116 4.49 -3.98 18.74
CA ASP A 116 3.03 -3.91 18.61
C ASP A 116 2.64 -3.04 17.39
N PRO A 117 1.80 -3.55 16.46
CA PRO A 117 1.55 -2.91 15.18
C PRO A 117 0.70 -1.63 15.26
N VAL A 118 0.14 -1.31 16.43
CA VAL A 118 -0.67 -0.09 16.63
C VAL A 118 0.13 0.96 17.42
N THR A 119 0.73 0.54 18.52
CA THR A 119 1.39 1.43 19.49
C THR A 119 2.88 1.59 19.26
N GLY A 120 3.52 0.68 18.53
CA GLY A 120 4.96 0.65 18.37
C GLY A 120 5.72 0.07 19.56
N GLN A 121 5.02 -0.42 20.60
CA GLN A 121 5.65 -0.92 21.82
C GLN A 121 6.45 -2.20 21.55
N CYS A 122 7.74 -2.14 21.84
CA CYS A 122 8.62 -3.30 21.80
C CYS A 122 8.50 -4.14 23.09
N ARG A 123 8.84 -5.42 22.99
CA ARG A 123 8.85 -6.32 24.16
C ARG A 123 10.14 -6.12 24.95
N CYS A 124 10.09 -5.32 26.02
CA CYS A 124 11.30 -5.00 26.78
C CYS A 124 11.81 -6.19 27.60
N ARG A 125 13.14 -6.29 27.70
CA ARG A 125 13.83 -7.16 28.65
C ARG A 125 13.60 -6.62 30.07
N LEU A 126 13.80 -7.48 31.06
CA LEU A 126 13.74 -7.07 32.46
C LEU A 126 14.76 -5.95 32.73
N GLY A 127 14.29 -4.84 33.31
CA GLY A 127 15.13 -3.68 33.59
C GLY A 127 15.21 -2.64 32.48
N ALA A 128 14.59 -2.89 31.31
CA ALA A 128 14.47 -1.91 30.22
C ALA A 128 13.03 -1.36 30.12
N THR A 129 12.88 -0.13 29.66
CA THR A 129 11.59 0.60 29.54
C THR A 129 11.58 1.55 28.34
N GLY A 130 10.43 2.17 28.09
CA GLY A 130 10.15 3.01 26.92
C GLY A 130 9.56 2.21 25.75
N THR A 131 8.94 2.91 24.80
CA THR A 131 8.39 2.30 23.57
C THR A 131 9.44 1.49 22.79
N PRO A 132 10.65 2.03 22.52
CA PRO A 132 11.72 1.26 21.88
C PRO A 132 12.52 0.38 22.86
N CYS A 133 12.22 0.36 24.16
CA CYS A 133 13.04 -0.32 25.18
C CYS A 133 14.49 0.18 25.27
N ASP A 134 14.72 1.48 25.10
CA ASP A 134 16.04 2.12 25.06
C ASP A 134 16.44 2.81 26.36
N GLN A 135 15.62 2.66 27.41
CA GLN A 135 15.86 3.26 28.71
C GLN A 135 16.01 2.18 29.77
N CYS A 136 16.88 2.41 30.75
CA CYS A 136 16.93 1.58 31.95
C CYS A 136 15.80 2.00 32.89
N MET A 137 15.18 1.02 33.55
CA MET A 137 14.33 1.28 34.71
C MET A 137 15.16 1.83 35.86
N ASP A 138 14.50 2.48 36.82
CA ASP A 138 15.15 2.95 38.04
C ASP A 138 15.98 1.82 38.70
N ARG A 139 17.21 2.17 39.09
CA ARG A 139 18.19 1.26 39.71
C ARG A 139 18.67 0.11 38.82
N HIS A 140 18.46 0.17 37.51
CA HIS A 140 19.06 -0.75 36.54
C HIS A 140 20.17 -0.06 35.74
N VAL A 141 21.13 -0.84 35.26
CA VAL A 141 22.20 -0.37 34.37
C VAL A 141 22.36 -1.34 33.21
N GLU A 142 22.67 -0.79 32.03
CA GLU A 142 23.07 -1.61 30.88
C GLU A 142 24.48 -2.14 31.12
N ILE A 143 24.63 -3.47 31.08
CA ILE A 143 25.94 -4.12 31.17
C ILE A 143 26.36 -4.57 29.76
N SER A 144 26.69 -3.63 28.89
CA SER A 144 27.24 -3.92 27.56
C SER A 144 28.75 -4.07 27.67
N GLY A 145 29.26 -5.31 27.53
CA GLY A 145 30.71 -5.55 27.42
C GLY A 145 31.31 -6.72 28.17
N VAL A 146 30.52 -7.63 28.77
CA VAL A 146 31.08 -8.88 29.30
C VAL A 146 31.21 -9.88 28.16
N ARG A 147 32.36 -9.86 27.48
CA ARG A 147 32.87 -11.04 26.78
C ARG A 147 33.59 -11.94 27.77
#